data_AF-A0AAE8W2K2-F1
#
_entry.id   AF-A0AAE8W2K2-F1
#
_cell.length_a   1.000
_cell.length_b   1.000
_cell.length_c   1.000
_cell.angle_alpha   90.00
_cell.angle_beta   90.00
_cell.angle_gamma   90.00
#
_symmetry.space_group_name_H-M   'P 1'
#
loop_
_entity.id
_entity.type
_entity.pdbx_description
1 polymer ?
#
loop_
_entity_poly.entity_id
_entity_poly.type
_entity_poly.pdbx_seq_one_letter_code
_entity_poly.pdbx_strand_id
1 'polypeptide(L)'
;MDQSAAPSSPRRPSPPVPRLGRATPARVRVGEARPEGAKGFVLLPRRWVVERSLAWWLHARRNARDYETRPEHSEAMLTLAAITLMTRRLTRLTPYPTAATPRPTTAVQAA
;
A
#
# COMPACT_ATOMS: atom_id res chain seq x y z
N MET A 1 46.23 -42.48 1.81
CA MET A 1 44.87 -41.91 1.96
C MET A 1 45.02 -40.40 1.96
N ASP A 2 45.19 -39.80 0.78
CA ASP A 2 45.26 -38.34 0.67
C ASP A 2 43.84 -37.78 0.51
N GLN A 3 43.36 -37.13 1.57
CA GLN A 3 42.10 -36.39 1.55
C GLN A 3 42.33 -35.08 0.77
N SER A 4 41.94 -35.08 -0.50
CA SER A 4 41.91 -33.90 -1.37
C SER A 4 40.89 -32.90 -0.85
N ALA A 5 41.38 -31.80 -0.28
CA ALA A 5 40.58 -30.67 0.17
C ALA A 5 39.90 -30.01 -1.06
N ALA A 6 38.57 -29.94 -1.02
CA ALA A 6 37.79 -29.25 -2.04
C ALA A 6 38.18 -27.75 -2.10
N PRO A 7 38.34 -27.13 -3.29
CA PRO A 7 38.69 -25.73 -3.40
C PRO A 7 37.54 -24.85 -2.90
N SER A 8 37.84 -23.97 -1.95
CA SER A 8 36.94 -22.96 -1.40
C SER A 8 36.47 -22.02 -2.51
N SER A 9 35.18 -22.09 -2.85
CA SER A 9 34.55 -21.24 -3.87
C SER A 9 34.63 -19.75 -3.45
N PRO A 10 35.03 -18.83 -4.34
CA PRO A 10 35.18 -17.42 -3.98
C PRO A 10 33.82 -16.79 -3.68
N ARG A 11 33.72 -16.11 -2.53
CA ARG A 11 32.52 -15.34 -2.16
C ARG A 11 32.26 -14.27 -3.23
N ARG A 12 31.17 -14.41 -3.98
CA ARG A 12 30.70 -13.36 -4.90
C ARG A 12 30.44 -12.07 -4.10
N PRO A 13 30.92 -10.90 -4.56
CA PRO A 13 30.58 -9.65 -3.92
C PRO A 13 29.07 -9.40 -4.08
N SER A 14 28.42 -8.99 -2.98
CA SER A 14 27.00 -8.63 -3.00
C SER A 14 26.78 -7.41 -3.90
N PRO A 15 25.69 -7.38 -4.70
CA PRO A 15 25.37 -6.23 -5.52
C PRO A 15 25.09 -5.00 -4.62
N PRO A 16 25.45 -3.78 -5.06
CA PRO A 16 25.18 -2.58 -4.30
C PRO A 16 23.67 -2.41 -4.14
N VAL A 17 23.20 -2.38 -2.90
CA VAL A 17 21.79 -2.09 -2.61
C VAL A 17 21.52 -0.60 -2.89
N PRO A 18 20.59 -0.27 -3.80
CA PRO A 18 20.22 1.12 -4.03
C PRO A 18 19.56 1.66 -2.75
N ARG A 19 20.15 2.70 -2.17
CA ARG A 19 19.51 3.47 -1.11
C ARG A 19 18.30 4.15 -1.74
N LEU A 20 17.10 3.62 -1.52
CA LEU A 20 15.88 4.34 -1.89
C LEU A 20 15.96 5.73 -1.22
N GLY A 21 16.10 6.76 -2.06
CA GLY A 21 15.99 8.14 -1.60
C GLY A 21 14.67 8.29 -0.83
N ARG A 22 14.71 9.06 0.26
CA ARG A 22 13.50 9.34 1.04
C ARG A 22 12.40 9.82 0.10
N ALA A 23 11.29 9.09 0.04
CA ALA A 23 10.11 9.55 -0.66
C ALA A 23 9.64 10.82 0.02
N THR A 24 9.88 11.98 -0.61
CA THR A 24 9.31 13.24 -0.16
C THR A 24 7.80 13.10 -0.24
N PRO A 25 7.04 13.15 0.86
CA PRO A 25 5.59 13.07 0.77
C PRO A 25 5.13 14.28 -0.03
N ALA A 26 4.60 14.03 -1.23
CA ALA A 26 4.05 15.07 -2.08
C ALA A 26 2.91 15.74 -1.31
N ARG A 27 3.15 16.97 -0.83
CA ARG A 27 2.18 17.81 -0.12
C ARG A 27 0.89 17.85 -0.94
N VAL A 28 -0.20 17.30 -0.39
CA VAL A 28 -1.52 17.43 -0.99
C VAL A 28 -1.91 18.90 -0.80
N ARG A 29 -1.74 19.72 -1.84
CA ARG A 29 -2.43 21.01 -1.87
C ARG A 29 -3.90 20.69 -2.07
N VAL A 30 -4.73 21.04 -1.09
CA VAL A 30 -6.19 21.08 -1.28
C VAL A 30 -6.40 22.21 -2.28
N GLY A 31 -6.47 21.84 -3.56
CA GLY A 31 -6.44 22.78 -4.67
C GLY A 31 -7.84 23.24 -5.02
N GLU A 32 -7.99 24.56 -4.99
CA GLU A 32 -8.89 25.47 -5.69
C GLU A 32 -10.29 24.99 -6.09
N ALA A 33 -11.26 25.86 -5.79
CA ALA A 33 -12.62 25.81 -6.31
C ALA A 33 -12.67 25.47 -7.81
N ARG A 34 -13.76 24.80 -8.20
CA ARG A 34 -14.07 24.42 -9.58
C ARG A 34 -13.72 25.57 -10.54
N PRO A 35 -12.94 25.33 -11.61
CA PRO A 35 -12.66 26.38 -12.57
C PRO A 35 -13.97 26.96 -13.11
N GLU A 36 -14.14 28.27 -12.97
CA GLU A 36 -15.29 29.05 -13.47
C GLU A 36 -15.54 28.67 -14.94
N GLY A 37 -16.73 28.12 -15.23
CA GLY A 37 -17.11 27.70 -16.58
C GLY A 37 -16.91 26.22 -16.93
N ALA A 38 -16.32 25.40 -16.07
CA ALA A 38 -16.29 23.96 -16.30
C ALA A 38 -17.72 23.38 -16.25
N LYS A 39 -18.21 22.81 -17.35
CA LYS A 39 -19.46 22.01 -17.41
C LYS A 39 -19.10 20.52 -17.38
N GLY A 40 -19.79 19.74 -16.53
CA GLY A 40 -19.56 18.29 -16.39
C GLY A 40 -18.57 17.88 -15.31
N PHE A 41 -17.99 16.69 -15.43
CA PHE A 41 -17.10 16.08 -14.43
C PHE A 41 -15.65 16.53 -14.64
N VAL A 42 -15.06 17.21 -13.66
CA VAL A 42 -13.65 17.61 -13.67
C VAL A 42 -12.84 16.58 -12.88
N LEU A 43 -11.87 15.95 -13.54
CA LEU A 43 -10.96 15.00 -12.90
C LEU A 43 -10.00 15.74 -11.96
N LEU A 44 -10.22 15.59 -10.65
CA LEU A 44 -9.29 16.14 -9.65
C LEU A 44 -8.11 15.18 -9.45
N PRO A 45 -6.87 15.64 -9.70
CA PRO A 45 -5.69 14.80 -9.46
C PRO A 45 -5.64 14.42 -7.97
N ARG A 46 -5.46 13.13 -7.69
CA ARG A 46 -5.38 12.53 -6.34
C ARG A 46 -6.69 12.47 -5.53
N ARG A 47 -7.86 12.74 -6.14
CA ARG A 47 -9.18 12.53 -5.49
C ARG A 47 -9.35 11.13 -4.90
N TRP A 48 -8.79 10.12 -5.58
CA TRP A 48 -8.81 8.73 -5.13
C TRP A 48 -8.21 8.54 -3.73
N VAL A 49 -7.27 9.40 -3.30
CA VAL A 49 -6.63 9.27 -1.98
C VAL A 49 -7.68 9.48 -0.87
N VAL A 50 -8.53 10.48 -1.04
CA VAL A 50 -9.63 10.78 -0.09
C VAL A 50 -10.68 9.68 -0.14
N GLU A 51 -11.12 9.30 -1.35
CA GLU A 51 -12.12 8.25 -1.54
C GLU A 51 -11.67 6.92 -0.96
N ARG A 52 -10.37 6.60 -1.05
CA ARG A 52 -9.81 5.39 -0.46
C ARG A 52 -9.84 5.42 1.07
N SER A 53 -9.56 6.55 1.69
CA SER A 53 -9.71 6.70 3.15
C SER A 53 -11.16 6.51 3.58
N LEU A 54 -12.11 7.09 2.84
CA LEU A 54 -13.54 6.90 3.08
C LEU A 54 -13.96 5.44 2.94
N ALA A 55 -13.45 4.74 1.91
CA ALA A 55 -13.72 3.32 1.72
C ALA A 55 -13.21 2.46 2.90
N TRP A 56 -12.05 2.79 3.49
CA TRP A 56 -11.55 2.08 4.67
C TRP A 56 -12.43 2.31 5.90
N TRP A 57 -12.94 3.51 6.11
CA TRP A 57 -13.85 3.80 7.22
C TRP A 57 -15.20 3.10 7.05
N LEU A 58 -15.77 3.12 5.85
CA LEU A 58 -17.04 2.47 5.55
C LEU A 58 -16.97 0.94 5.61
N HIS A 59 -15.78 0.36 5.42
CA HIS A 59 -15.56 -1.08 5.60
C HIS A 59 -15.67 -1.51 7.07
N ALA A 60 -15.45 -0.60 8.03
CA ALA A 60 -15.83 -0.86 9.41
C ALA A 60 -17.36 -0.76 9.50
N ARG A 61 -18.04 -1.92 9.56
CA ARG A 61 -19.52 -2.05 9.53
C ARG A 61 -20.26 -1.04 10.42
N ARG A 62 -19.66 -0.65 11.54
CA ARG A 62 -20.23 0.33 12.46
C ARG A 62 -20.36 1.74 11.88
N ASN A 63 -19.42 2.17 11.02
CA ASN A 63 -19.45 3.49 10.38
C ASN A 63 -20.25 3.49 9.06
N ALA A 64 -20.81 2.34 8.64
CA ALA A 64 -21.61 2.25 7.42
C ALA A 64 -22.91 3.07 7.49
N ARG A 65 -23.37 3.34 8.70
CA ARG A 65 -24.51 4.20 9.02
C ARG A 65 -24.15 4.96 10.30
N ASP A 66 -24.58 6.20 10.39
CA ASP A 66 -24.41 6.98 11.62
C ASP A 66 -25.44 6.48 12.64
N TYR A 67 -24.96 5.74 13.64
CA TYR A 67 -25.79 5.24 14.74
C TYR A 67 -25.68 6.13 15.97
N GLU A 68 -24.75 7.07 15.94
CA GLU A 68 -24.34 7.89 17.04
C GLU A 68 -25.13 9.20 17.04
N THR A 69 -25.81 9.51 18.15
CA THR A 69 -26.60 10.74 18.27
C THR A 69 -25.72 11.98 18.38
N ARG A 70 -24.47 11.81 18.82
CA ARG A 70 -23.53 12.88 19.12
C ARG A 70 -22.32 12.80 18.20
N PRO A 71 -21.89 13.94 17.61
CA PRO A 71 -20.76 13.95 16.69
C PRO A 71 -19.46 13.48 17.35
N GLU A 72 -19.28 13.73 18.65
CA GLU A 72 -18.08 13.31 19.38
C GLU A 72 -17.91 11.78 19.39
N HIS A 73 -19.02 11.03 19.42
CA HIS A 73 -18.98 9.57 19.35
C HIS A 73 -18.66 9.09 17.93
N SER A 74 -19.25 9.72 16.90
CA SER A 74 -18.94 9.40 15.50
C SER A 74 -17.45 9.64 15.20
N GLU A 75 -16.88 10.73 15.71
CA GLU A 75 -15.45 11.03 15.61
C GLU A 75 -14.56 9.99 16.30
N ALA A 76 -14.95 9.54 17.49
CA ALA A 76 -14.25 8.47 18.20
C ALA A 76 -14.27 7.16 17.39
N MET A 77 -15.40 6.83 16.77
CA MET A 77 -15.53 5.63 15.94
C MET A 77 -14.67 5.68 14.67
N LEU A 78 -14.55 6.84 14.02
CA LEU A 78 -13.64 7.05 12.90
C LEU A 78 -12.17 6.90 13.32
N THR A 79 -11.83 7.44 14.50
CA THR A 79 -10.48 7.33 15.08
C THR A 79 -10.11 5.87 15.35
N LEU A 80 -11.02 5.10 15.94
CA LEU A 80 -10.81 3.66 16.19
C LEU A 80 -10.65 2.86 14.89
N ALA A 81 -11.41 3.19 13.84
CA ALA A 81 -11.26 2.56 12.53
C ALA A 81 -9.86 2.85 11.92
N ALA A 82 -9.38 4.09 12.03
CA ALA A 82 -8.04 4.45 11.58
C ALA A 82 -6.94 3.73 12.35
N ILE A 83 -7.03 3.65 13.69
CA ILE A 83 -6.08 2.91 14.53
C ILE A 83 -6.05 1.44 14.10
N THR A 84 -7.21 0.80 13.97
CA THR A 84 -7.31 -0.61 13.56
C THR A 84 -6.69 -0.87 12.19
N LEU A 85 -6.87 0.06 11.24
CA LEU A 85 -6.26 -0.02 9.93
C LEU A 85 -4.73 0.08 10.00
N MET A 86 -4.21 1.04 10.77
CA MET A 86 -2.77 1.28 10.89
C MET A 86 -2.07 0.14 11.63
N THR A 87 -2.65 -0.36 12.74
CA THR A 87 -2.09 -1.52 13.46
C THR A 87 -2.01 -2.75 12.56
N ARG A 88 -3.05 -3.01 11.77
CA ARG A 88 -3.05 -4.07 10.76
C ARG A 88 -2.04 -3.89 9.63
N ARG A 89 -1.60 -2.67 9.33
CA ARG A 89 -0.55 -2.40 8.33
C ARG A 89 0.83 -2.62 8.91
N LEU A 90 1.02 -2.25 10.17
CA LEU A 90 2.28 -2.49 10.89
C LEU A 90 2.54 -3.99 11.02
N THR A 91 1.50 -4.80 11.30
CA THR A 91 1.66 -6.26 11.42
C THR A 91 1.67 -6.98 10.08
N ARG A 92 1.08 -6.40 9.03
CA ARG A 92 1.25 -6.86 7.64
C ARG A 92 2.52 -6.28 7.04
N LEU A 93 3.66 -6.71 7.55
CA LEU A 93 4.87 -6.73 6.73
C LEU A 93 4.57 -7.72 5.59
N THR A 94 4.23 -7.20 4.42
CA THR A 94 4.21 -8.01 3.19
C THR A 94 5.57 -8.71 3.14
N PRO A 95 5.62 -10.06 3.22
CA PRO A 95 6.82 -10.74 2.79
C PRO A 95 6.99 -10.27 1.36
N TYR A 96 8.07 -9.53 1.09
CA TYR A 96 8.45 -9.29 -0.29
C TYR A 96 8.38 -10.65 -0.98
N PRO A 97 7.65 -10.81 -2.10
CA PRO A 97 7.76 -12.04 -2.86
C PRO A 97 9.23 -12.12 -3.23
N THR A 98 10.00 -12.90 -2.46
CA THR A 98 11.38 -13.25 -2.81
C THR A 98 11.29 -13.67 -4.26
N ALA A 99 12.06 -12.98 -5.10
CA ALA A 99 11.96 -13.00 -6.56
C ALA A 99 12.29 -14.37 -7.20
N ALA A 100 12.09 -15.48 -6.49
CA ALA A 100 12.56 -16.82 -6.82
C ALA A 100 11.46 -17.89 -6.69
N THR A 101 10.20 -17.57 -7.01
CA THR A 101 9.28 -18.61 -7.45
C THR A 101 8.90 -18.31 -8.89
N PRO A 102 9.63 -18.86 -9.88
CA PRO A 102 9.15 -18.85 -11.25
C PRO A 102 7.77 -19.51 -11.23
N ARG A 103 6.75 -18.77 -11.69
CA ARG A 103 5.44 -19.36 -11.97
C ARG A 103 5.68 -20.53 -12.92
N PRO A 104 5.12 -21.73 -12.69
CA PRO A 104 5.17 -22.76 -13.70
C PRO A 104 4.46 -22.19 -14.93
N THR A 105 5.26 -21.81 -15.94
CA THR A 105 4.77 -21.61 -17.30
C THR A 105 4.33 -22.98 -17.77
N THR A 106 3.09 -23.35 -17.45
CA THR A 106 2.41 -24.41 -18.18
C THR A 106 2.35 -23.92 -19.61
N ALA A 107 3.22 -24.47 -20.45
CA ALA A 107 3.16 -24.26 -21.88
C ALA A 107 1.75 -24.63 -22.31
N VAL A 108 0.97 -23.63 -22.74
CA VAL A 108 -0.24 -23.86 -23.52
C VAL A 108 0.27 -24.48 -24.82
N GLN A 109 0.25 -25.80 -24.86
CA GLN A 109 0.59 -26.59 -26.02
C GLN A 109 -0.50 -26.34 -27.05
N ALA A 110 -0.09 -25.69 -28.15
CA ALA A 110 -0.93 -25.49 -29.32
C ALA A 110 -1.43 -26.84 -29.84
N ALA A 111 -2.73 -26.91 -30.09
CA ALA A 111 -3.40 -27.92 -30.88
C ALA A 111 -4.19 -27.21 -31.98
#